data_AF-A0A8T3ML89-F1
#
_entry.id   AF-A0A8T3ML89-F1
#
_cell.length_a   1.000
_cell.length_b   1.000
_cell.length_c   1.000
_cell.angle_alpha   90.00
_cell.angle_beta   90.00
_cell.angle_gamma   90.00
#
_symmetry.space_group_name_H-M   'P 1'
#
loop_
_entity.id
_entity.type
_entity.pdbx_description
1 polymer ?
#
loop_
_entity_poly.entity_id
_entity_poly.type
_entity_poly.pdbx_seq_one_letter_code
_entity_poly.pdbx_strand_id
1 'polypeptide(L)' 'MAKLDAKQRAKLPAKDFGLPEKARSADAKKETGNYPIPDEGHAISAKRLSRKQRKDGNLTKDEFDRINRKA' A
#
# COMPACT_ATOMS: atom_id res chain seq x y z
N MET A 1 -16.07 0.31 1.40
CA MET A 1 -14.81 1.04 1.16
C MET A 1 -14.88 1.66 -0.23
N ALA A 2 -15.09 2.98 -0.35
CA ALA A 2 -15.08 3.64 -1.64
C ALA A 2 -13.67 3.59 -2.23
N LYS A 3 -13.50 2.92 -3.37
CA LYS A 3 -12.23 2.88 -4.10
C LYS A 3 -11.97 4.30 -4.62
N LEU A 4 -10.96 4.99 -4.09
CA LEU A 4 -10.51 6.28 -4.61
C LEU A 4 -10.30 6.18 -6.13
N ASP A 5 -10.65 7.19 -6.90
CA ASP A 5 -10.38 7.24 -8.33
C ASP A 5 -8.91 7.62 -8.61
N ALA A 6 -8.44 7.42 -9.85
CA ALA A 6 -7.06 7.73 -10.26
C ALA A 6 -6.65 9.19 -10.00
N LYS A 7 -7.58 10.15 -10.12
CA LYS A 7 -7.31 11.58 -9.91
C LYS A 7 -7.17 11.90 -8.42
N GLN A 8 -7.97 11.27 -7.57
CA GLN A 8 -7.90 11.36 -6.12
C GLN A 8 -6.59 10.75 -5.60
N ARG A 9 -6.16 9.63 -6.18
CA ARG A 9 -4.90 8.96 -5.84
C ARG A 9 -3.67 9.82 -6.16
N ALA A 10 -3.66 10.51 -7.30
CA ALA A 10 -2.56 11.38 -7.69
C ALA A 10 -2.34 12.55 -6.70
N LYS A 11 -3.39 12.99 -6.01
CA LYS A 11 -3.36 14.08 -5.02
C LYS A 11 -2.92 13.64 -3.63
N LEU A 12 -2.73 12.35 -3.38
CA LEU A 12 -2.28 11.87 -2.08
C LEU A 12 -0.86 12.40 -1.79
N PRO A 13 -0.61 12.93 -0.59
CA PRO A 13 0.74 13.36 -0.21
C PRO A 13 1.70 12.19 -0.31
N ALA A 14 2.92 12.46 -0.79
CA ALA A 14 4.01 11.51 -0.69
C ALA A 14 4.37 11.39 0.80
N LYS A 15 3.83 10.40 1.49
CA LYS A 15 4.17 10.12 2.90
C LYS A 15 5.23 9.03 2.97
N ASP A 16 6.03 9.08 4.03
CA ASP A 16 7.18 8.18 4.27
C ASP A 16 6.78 6.71 4.39
N PHE A 17 5.53 6.44 4.78
CA PHE A 17 5.00 5.09 4.88
C PHE A 17 4.54 4.58 3.51
N GLY A 18 5.38 3.74 2.91
CA GLY A 18 4.94 2.83 1.87
C GLY A 18 4.83 3.41 0.48
N LEU A 19 5.61 4.42 0.13
CA LEU A 19 5.90 4.66 -1.29
C LEU A 19 6.70 3.46 -1.81
N PRO A 20 6.15 2.57 -2.66
CA PRO A 20 7.02 1.78 -3.53
C PRO A 20 7.94 2.74 -4.28
N GLU A 21 9.17 2.35 -4.58
CA GLU A 21 10.10 3.14 -5.43
C GLU A 21 9.39 3.72 -6.67
N LYS A 22 8.40 2.97 -7.18
CA LYS A 22 7.56 3.33 -8.31
C LYS A 22 6.60 4.50 -8.02
N ALA A 23 6.03 4.68 -6.83
CA ALA A 23 4.99 5.69 -6.53
C ALA A 23 5.50 7.12 -6.26
N ARG A 24 6.78 7.41 -6.53
CA ARG A 24 7.39 8.72 -6.23
C ARG A 24 6.85 9.85 -7.11
N SER A 25 6.27 9.54 -8.28
CA SER A 25 5.67 10.51 -9.20
C SER A 25 4.13 10.48 -9.17
N ALA A 26 3.50 11.60 -9.51
CA ALA A 26 2.03 11.71 -9.58
C ALA A 26 1.40 10.73 -10.59
N ASP A 27 2.11 10.42 -11.68
CA ASP A 27 1.64 9.46 -12.68
C ASP A 27 1.75 8.02 -12.19
N ALA A 28 2.83 7.67 -11.50
CA ALA A 28 2.96 6.32 -10.97
C ALA A 28 2.03 6.03 -9.79
N LYS A 29 1.61 7.09 -9.07
CA LYS A 29 0.49 7.01 -8.11
C LYS A 29 -0.86 6.71 -8.77
N LYS A 30 -0.99 6.72 -10.10
CA LYS A 30 -2.23 6.30 -10.77
C LYS A 30 -2.27 4.79 -11.00
N GLU A 31 -1.11 4.13 -10.98
CA GLU A 31 -1.02 2.68 -11.18
C GLU A 31 -1.50 1.89 -9.96
N THR A 32 -2.16 0.77 -10.25
CA THR A 32 -2.71 -0.12 -9.22
C THR A 32 -1.59 -0.72 -8.37
N GLY A 33 -1.64 -0.51 -7.04
CA GLY A 33 -0.63 -1.04 -6.10
C GLY A 33 0.53 -0.09 -5.78
N ASN A 34 0.52 1.13 -6.35
CA ASN A 34 1.47 2.21 -6.09
C ASN A 34 0.90 3.35 -5.22
N TYR A 35 0.02 3.03 -4.30
CA TYR A 35 -0.56 4.06 -3.43
C TYR A 35 0.28 4.22 -2.16
N PRO A 36 0.62 5.46 -1.76
CA PRO A 36 1.20 5.71 -0.45
C PRO A 36 0.21 5.29 0.63
N ILE A 37 0.71 4.73 1.72
CA ILE A 37 -0.13 4.45 2.87
C ILE A 37 -0.46 5.80 3.52
N PRO A 38 -1.76 6.13 3.67
CA PRO A 38 -2.16 7.51 3.98
C PRO A 38 -1.85 7.92 5.42
N ASP A 39 -1.70 6.99 6.36
CA ASP A 39 -1.31 7.25 7.76
C ASP A 39 -0.82 5.97 8.45
N GLU A 40 -0.29 6.12 9.66
CA GLU A 40 0.22 5.05 10.50
C GLU A 40 -0.85 3.98 10.83
N GLY A 41 -2.11 4.39 11.04
CA GLY A 41 -3.21 3.47 11.31
C GLY A 41 -3.48 2.51 10.14
N HIS A 42 -3.38 3.01 8.92
CA HIS A 42 -3.47 2.19 7.71
C HIS A 42 -2.26 1.26 7.55
N ALA A 43 -1.07 1.69 7.96
CA ALA A 43 0.13 0.87 7.95
C ALA A 43 0.00 -0.32 8.92
N ILE A 44 -0.42 -0.05 10.16
CA ILE A 44 -0.69 -1.08 11.17
C ILE A 44 -1.75 -2.06 10.67
N SER A 45 -2.82 -1.55 10.06
CA SER A 45 -3.90 -2.36 9.47
C SER A 45 -3.39 -3.24 8.34
N ALA A 46 -2.52 -2.73 7.47
CA ALA A 46 -1.92 -3.49 6.38
C ALA A 46 -1.04 -4.64 6.90
N LYS A 47 -0.20 -4.40 7.94
CA LYS A 47 0.59 -5.45 8.61
C LYS A 47 -0.29 -6.50 9.27
N ARG A 48 -1.36 -6.09 9.94
CA ARG A 48 -2.31 -7.02 10.57
C ARG A 48 -3.00 -7.90 9.53
N LEU A 49 -3.46 -7.30 8.43
CA LEU A 49 -4.13 -8.02 7.36
C LEU A 49 -3.18 -8.96 6.62
N SER A 50 -1.93 -8.54 6.36
CA SER A 50 -0.94 -9.39 5.69
C SER A 50 -0.60 -10.63 6.50
N ARG A 51 -0.48 -10.51 7.84
CA ARG A 51 -0.30 -11.66 8.75
C ARG A 51 -1.47 -12.64 8.66
N LYS A 52 -2.70 -12.12 8.66
CA LYS A 52 -3.90 -12.96 8.53
C LYS A 52 -3.91 -13.69 7.18
N GLN A 53 -3.73 -12.97 6.07
CA GLN A 53 -3.76 -13.57 4.73
C GLN A 53 -2.64 -14.59 4.49
N ARG A 54 -1.45 -14.38 5.07
CA ARG A 54 -0.36 -15.37 5.03
C ARG A 54 -0.72 -16.63 5.82
N LYS A 55 -1.34 -16.48 6.99
CA LYS A 55 -1.85 -17.62 7.79
C LYS A 55 -2.94 -18.37 7.03
N ASP A 56 -3.81 -17.64 6.34
CA ASP A 56 -4.92 -18.18 5.55
C ASP A 56 -4.46 -18.77 4.21
N GLY A 57 -3.16 -18.73 3.88
CA GLY A 57 -2.59 -19.30 2.65
C GLY A 57 -2.83 -18.47 1.38
N ASN A 58 -3.44 -17.29 1.50
CA ASN A 58 -3.78 -16.42 0.37
C ASN A 58 -2.65 -15.48 -0.05
N LEU A 59 -1.48 -15.58 0.61
CA LEU A 59 -0.38 -14.65 0.42
C LEU A 59 0.95 -15.38 0.45
N THR A 60 1.73 -15.23 -0.61
CA THR A 60 3.09 -15.77 -0.67
C THR A 60 4.01 -15.04 0.31
N LYS A 61 5.14 -15.65 0.66
CA LYS A 61 6.15 -15.02 1.53
C LYS A 61 6.65 -13.69 0.95
N ASP A 62 6.89 -13.65 -0.35
CA ASP A 62 7.41 -12.47 -1.04
C ASP A 62 6.40 -11.31 -1.05
N GLU A 63 5.11 -11.60 -1.24
CA GLU A 63 4.04 -10.61 -1.14
C GLU A 63 3.91 -10.09 0.29
N PHE A 64 4.04 -10.97 1.28
CA PHE A 64 3.95 -10.58 2.69
C PHE A 64 5.11 -9.66 3.06
N ASP A 65 6.33 -10.00 2.65
CA ASP A 65 7.52 -9.20 2.95
C ASP A 65 7.45 -7.85 2.21
N ARG A 66 6.89 -7.80 1.00
CA ARG A 66 6.64 -6.55 0.26
C ARG A 66 5.65 -5.64 0.99
N ILE A 67 4.57 -6.18 1.56
CA ILE A 67 3.60 -5.39 2.32
C ILE A 67 4.23 -4.88 3.62
N ASN A 68 4.95 -5.73 4.36
CA ASN A 68 5.56 -5.34 5.64
C ASN A 68 6.75 -4.38 5.49
N ARG A 69 7.40 -4.34 4.34
CA ARG A 69 8.45 -3.34 4.03
C ARG A 69 7.85 -1.96 3.72
N LYS A 70 6.63 -1.94 3.17
CA LYS A 70 5.93 -0.71 2.80
C LYS A 70 5.16 -0.11 3.98
N ALA A 71 4.52 -0.95 4.78
CA ALA A 71 3.82 -0.57 6.00
C ALA A 71 4.76 -0.44 7.19
#